data_AF-A0A7W5H5R1-F1
#
_entry.id   AF-A0A7W5H5R1-F1
#
_cell.length_a   1.000
_cell.length_b   1.000
_cell.length_c   1.000
_cell.angle_alpha   90.00
_cell.angle_beta   90.00
_cell.angle_gamma   90.00
#
_symmetry.space_group_name_H-M   'P 1'
#
loop_
_entity.id
_entity.type
_entity.pdbx_description
1 polymer ?
#
loop_
_entity_poly.entity_id
_entity_poly.type
_entity_poly.pdbx_seq_one_letter_code
_entity_poly.pdbx_strand_id
1 'polypeptide(L)'
;MCFHKTTRVRQGFTLVELLVVIAIIGVLVGLLLPAVQAAREAARRMSCSNNFKQLGLAIHNYHSAYDQLPRLQGGTNAIGAINGGTTAPSSNNREELSILVGLMPFMEQQALWEQISNPLQDQNGNIHQPMGGNPQANLSHHQISRYEPWLTEVPGLRCPSDPGAGLPSAGRTNYVACSGDSAYICNHGYADEDGNRTSPNNLSELARASCRGMFKARADSYFRDVLDGLSNTIAMGEIPTDLGDQDKRTHGKADIGGAASGRGTGQGIRGPGEALSCRTFIDPERPQFWASGTNVGDAEQRRGYKWASGRPMYGQMNAILAPNKEICVAKGTSPRANYHGNAMIAPPGSRHQGGCHILMGDGAVKFITDSIEAGDETSSQVYYGGPIAPGSKSPFGLWGALSTAASKETIEADF
;
A
#
# COMPACT_ATOMS: atom_id res chain seq x y z
N MET A 1 -20.21 -43.72 -71.86
CA MET A 1 -20.46 -43.07 -70.55
C MET A 1 -20.22 -41.58 -70.71
N CYS A 2 -21.26 -40.75 -70.58
CA CYS A 2 -21.16 -39.29 -70.73
C CYS A 2 -21.24 -38.65 -69.33
N PHE A 3 -20.14 -38.05 -68.86
CA PHE A 3 -20.08 -37.37 -67.57
C PHE A 3 -20.77 -35.99 -67.67
N HIS A 4 -21.86 -35.80 -66.93
CA HIS A 4 -22.48 -34.48 -66.74
C HIS A 4 -21.60 -33.62 -65.83
N LYS A 5 -21.10 -32.50 -66.38
CA LYS A 5 -20.33 -31.50 -65.66
C LYS A 5 -21.31 -30.48 -65.07
N THR A 6 -21.58 -30.54 -63.77
CA THR A 6 -22.40 -29.55 -63.07
C THR A 6 -21.62 -28.24 -62.93
N THR A 7 -21.90 -27.26 -63.79
CA THR A 7 -21.35 -25.91 -63.71
C THR A 7 -21.93 -25.20 -62.49
N ARG A 8 -21.12 -25.06 -61.43
CA ARG A 8 -21.48 -24.26 -60.25
C ARG A 8 -21.48 -22.78 -60.66
N VAL A 9 -22.67 -22.18 -60.76
CA VAL A 9 -22.83 -20.73 -60.97
C VAL A 9 -22.26 -20.02 -59.74
N ARG A 10 -21.16 -19.29 -59.89
CA ARG A 10 -20.64 -18.41 -58.84
C ARG A 10 -21.50 -17.16 -58.83
N GLN A 11 -22.33 -16.99 -57.80
CA GLN A 11 -23.00 -15.71 -57.56
C GLN A 11 -21.95 -14.69 -57.13
N GLY A 12 -21.79 -13.62 -57.91
CA GLY A 12 -20.91 -12.51 -57.59
C GLY A 12 -21.55 -11.61 -56.55
N PHE A 13 -20.76 -11.16 -55.58
CA PHE A 13 -21.21 -10.25 -54.53
C PHE A 13 -21.28 -8.83 -55.08
N THR A 14 -22.38 -8.11 -54.86
CA THR A 14 -22.51 -6.71 -55.30
C THR A 14 -21.80 -5.77 -54.32
N LEU A 15 -21.31 -4.64 -54.83
CA LEU A 15 -20.64 -3.62 -54.01
C LEU A 15 -21.55 -3.10 -52.89
N VAL A 16 -22.86 -3.02 -53.14
CA VAL A 16 -23.88 -2.59 -52.16
C VAL A 16 -24.00 -3.60 -51.02
N GLU A 17 -24.06 -4.91 -51.31
CA GLU A 17 -24.12 -5.95 -50.29
C GLU A 17 -22.88 -5.91 -49.37
N LEU A 18 -21.71 -5.63 -49.92
CA LEU A 18 -20.48 -5.47 -49.13
C LEU A 18 -20.52 -4.25 -48.23
N LEU A 19 -20.97 -3.10 -48.75
CA LEU A 19 -21.10 -1.87 -47.97
C LEU A 19 -22.09 -2.02 -46.81
N VAL A 20 -23.22 -2.70 -47.00
CA VAL A 20 -24.21 -2.92 -45.93
C VAL A 20 -23.64 -3.82 -44.83
N VAL A 21 -22.94 -4.90 -45.21
CA VAL A 21 -22.34 -5.82 -44.22
C VAL A 21 -21.28 -5.12 -43.38
N ILE A 22 -20.38 -4.35 -43.99
CA ILE A 22 -19.38 -3.59 -43.21
C ILE A 22 -20.03 -2.52 -42.33
N ALA A 23 -21.12 -1.89 -42.78
CA ALA A 23 -21.85 -0.91 -41.97
C ALA A 23 -22.49 -1.56 -40.74
N ILE A 24 -23.12 -2.72 -40.88
CA ILE A 24 -23.71 -3.47 -39.76
C ILE A 24 -22.63 -3.94 -38.79
N ILE A 25 -21.52 -4.52 -39.28
CA ILE A 25 -20.39 -4.92 -38.42
C ILE A 25 -19.81 -3.70 -37.71
N GLY A 26 -19.65 -2.57 -38.41
CA GLY A 26 -19.16 -1.33 -37.82
C GLY A 26 -20.04 -0.83 -36.68
N VAL A 27 -21.37 -0.87 -36.85
CA VAL A 27 -22.34 -0.49 -35.79
C VAL A 27 -22.28 -1.48 -34.63
N LEU A 28 -22.29 -2.79 -34.90
CA LEU A 28 -22.23 -3.82 -33.85
C LEU A 28 -20.94 -3.71 -33.03
N VAL A 29 -19.78 -3.59 -33.68
CA VAL A 29 -18.50 -3.41 -32.99
C VAL A 29 -18.46 -2.09 -32.24
N GLY A 30 -18.98 -1.01 -32.83
CA GLY A 30 -19.06 0.31 -32.20
C GLY A 30 -19.87 0.31 -30.90
N LEU A 31 -20.94 -0.49 -30.83
CA LEU A 31 -21.76 -0.63 -29.62
C LEU A 31 -21.18 -1.67 -28.63
N LEU A 32 -20.55 -2.73 -29.12
CA LEU A 32 -20.03 -3.81 -28.28
C LEU A 32 -18.69 -3.48 -27.62
N LEU A 33 -17.81 -2.72 -28.28
CA LEU A 33 -16.46 -2.46 -27.75
C LEU A 33 -16.49 -1.69 -26.42
N PRO A 34 -17.23 -0.57 -26.26
CA PRO A 34 -17.33 0.13 -24.97
C PRO A 34 -17.94 -0.76 -23.88
N ALA A 35 -18.97 -1.55 -24.23
CA ALA A 35 -19.65 -2.44 -23.30
C ALA A 35 -18.73 -3.56 -22.79
N VAL A 36 -17.94 -4.19 -23.67
CA VAL A 36 -16.98 -5.23 -23.30
C VAL A 36 -15.89 -4.67 -22.38
N GLN A 37 -15.42 -3.43 -22.60
CA GLN A 37 -14.43 -2.83 -21.72
C GLN A 37 -14.99 -2.51 -20.33
N ALA A 38 -16.21 -1.96 -20.28
CA ALA A 38 -16.90 -1.72 -19.00
C ALA A 38 -17.12 -3.02 -18.22
N ALA A 39 -17.55 -4.09 -18.90
CA ALA A 39 -17.73 -5.40 -18.28
C ALA A 39 -16.40 -5.99 -17.78
N ARG A 40 -15.31 -5.85 -18.55
CA ARG A 40 -13.97 -6.30 -18.12
C ARG A 40 -13.49 -5.55 -16.88
N GLU A 41 -13.69 -4.24 -16.81
CA GLU A 41 -13.28 -3.48 -15.62
C GLU A 41 -14.14 -3.82 -14.40
N ALA A 42 -15.46 -3.99 -14.57
CA ALA A 42 -16.32 -4.46 -13.49
C ALA A 42 -15.86 -5.82 -12.95
N ALA A 43 -15.49 -6.76 -13.84
CA ALA A 43 -14.95 -8.05 -13.45
C ALA A 43 -13.62 -7.93 -12.69
N ARG A 44 -12.68 -7.10 -13.17
CA ARG A 44 -11.42 -6.86 -12.47
C ARG A 44 -11.63 -6.24 -11.08
N ARG A 45 -12.54 -5.27 -10.97
CA ARG A 45 -12.92 -4.64 -9.70
C ARG A 45 -13.49 -5.65 -8.71
N MET A 46 -14.37 -6.54 -9.17
CA MET A 46 -14.87 -7.65 -8.32
C MET A 46 -13.74 -8.58 -7.87
N SER A 47 -12.79 -8.91 -8.74
CA SER A 47 -11.62 -9.71 -8.36
C SER A 47 -10.75 -9.00 -7.32
N CYS A 48 -10.52 -7.69 -7.43
CA CYS A 48 -9.76 -6.93 -6.42
C CYS A 48 -10.47 -6.95 -5.06
N SER A 49 -11.80 -6.74 -5.05
CA SER A 49 -12.61 -6.86 -3.84
C SER A 49 -12.54 -8.25 -3.20
N ASN A 50 -12.58 -9.31 -4.01
CA ASN A 50 -12.48 -10.70 -3.54
C ASN A 50 -11.11 -11.02 -2.95
N ASN A 51 -10.03 -10.60 -3.61
CA ASN A 51 -8.66 -10.73 -3.07
C ASN A 51 -8.56 -10.02 -1.72
N PHE A 52 -9.18 -8.84 -1.59
CA PHE A 52 -9.18 -8.12 -0.33
C PHE A 52 -10.02 -8.82 0.75
N LYS A 53 -11.14 -9.44 0.38
CA LYS A 53 -11.95 -10.25 1.29
C LYS A 53 -11.18 -11.45 1.83
N GLN A 54 -10.36 -12.09 0.99
CA GLN A 54 -9.47 -13.19 1.44
C GLN A 54 -8.46 -12.70 2.49
N LEU A 55 -7.89 -11.50 2.32
CA LEU A 55 -7.02 -10.90 3.34
C LEU A 55 -7.77 -10.60 4.65
N GLY A 56 -9.01 -10.13 4.58
CA GLY A 56 -9.87 -9.98 5.76
C GLY A 56 -10.07 -11.30 6.50
N LEU A 57 -10.44 -12.37 5.78
CA LEU A 57 -10.58 -13.70 6.37
C LEU A 57 -9.26 -14.19 6.97
N ALA A 58 -8.13 -13.95 6.30
CA ALA A 58 -6.80 -14.30 6.80
C ALA A 58 -6.48 -13.59 8.13
N ILE A 59 -6.84 -12.31 8.28
CA ILE A 59 -6.66 -11.57 9.54
C ILE A 59 -7.50 -12.18 10.67
N HIS A 60 -8.77 -12.51 10.41
CA HIS A 60 -9.63 -13.13 11.43
C HIS A 60 -9.16 -14.55 11.81
N ASN A 61 -8.64 -15.32 10.85
CA ASN A 61 -8.05 -16.63 11.11
C ASN A 61 -6.76 -16.52 11.92
N TYR A 62 -5.91 -15.54 11.59
CA TYR A 62 -4.70 -15.22 12.37
C TYR A 62 -5.08 -14.87 13.82
N HIS A 63 -6.07 -13.99 14.02
CA HIS A 63 -6.58 -13.67 15.35
C HIS A 63 -7.12 -14.90 16.08
N SER A 64 -7.89 -15.75 15.40
CA SER A 64 -8.43 -16.97 16.00
C SER A 64 -7.35 -17.96 16.45
N ALA A 65 -6.21 -17.99 15.75
CA ALA A 65 -5.07 -18.85 16.07
C ALA A 65 -4.15 -18.29 17.17
N TYR A 66 -3.97 -16.96 17.23
CA TYR A 66 -2.94 -16.34 18.07
C TYR A 66 -3.48 -15.35 19.11
N ASP A 67 -4.79 -15.11 19.17
CA ASP A 67 -5.44 -14.11 20.04
C ASP A 67 -4.82 -12.71 19.94
N GLN A 68 -4.33 -12.36 18.74
CA GLN A 68 -3.70 -11.09 18.42
C GLN A 68 -3.82 -10.83 16.91
N LEU A 69 -3.77 -9.56 16.50
CA LEU A 69 -3.66 -9.19 15.09
C LEU A 69 -2.22 -9.37 14.59
N PRO A 70 -2.00 -9.58 13.28
CA PRO A 70 -0.65 -9.62 12.74
C PRO A 70 0.07 -8.29 12.99
N ARG A 71 1.30 -8.36 13.47
CA ARG A 71 2.09 -7.18 13.83
C ARG A 71 2.55 -6.44 12.57
N LEU A 72 2.29 -5.14 12.49
CA LEU A 72 2.84 -4.26 11.46
C LEU A 72 4.26 -3.84 11.87
N GLN A 73 5.23 -3.97 10.96
CA GLN A 73 6.65 -3.75 11.26
C GLN A 73 7.08 -4.60 12.46
N GLY A 74 7.05 -5.92 12.26
CA GLY A 74 7.60 -6.90 13.20
C GLY A 74 8.81 -7.62 12.59
N GLY A 75 9.24 -8.71 13.22
CA GLY A 75 10.30 -9.56 12.69
C GLY A 75 11.47 -9.69 13.64
N THR A 76 12.68 -9.69 13.08
CA THR A 76 13.94 -9.92 13.79
C THR A 76 14.77 -8.65 13.84
N ASN A 77 15.53 -8.51 14.92
CA ASN A 77 16.50 -7.44 15.11
C ASN A 77 17.79 -8.01 15.71
N ALA A 78 18.92 -7.34 15.46
CA ALA A 78 20.20 -7.72 16.05
C ALA A 78 20.29 -7.29 17.51
N ILE A 79 20.82 -8.16 18.37
CA ILE A 79 21.27 -7.81 19.72
C ILE A 79 22.75 -7.40 19.61
N GLY A 80 23.06 -6.09 19.55
CA GLY A 80 24.44 -5.58 19.51
C GLY A 80 24.83 -4.80 18.24
N ALA A 81 26.13 -4.56 18.03
CA ALA A 81 26.68 -3.64 17.02
C ALA A 81 26.22 -3.95 15.58
N ILE A 82 25.26 -3.13 15.16
CA ILE A 82 24.80 -2.74 13.83
C ILE A 82 25.53 -3.39 12.65
N ASN A 83 24.85 -4.36 12.03
CA ASN A 83 24.74 -4.46 10.58
C ASN A 83 23.41 -5.18 10.22
N GLY A 84 22.30 -4.50 10.49
CA GLY A 84 21.10 -4.58 9.64
C GLY A 84 21.28 -3.80 8.32
N GLY A 85 22.54 -3.46 8.02
CA GLY A 85 22.93 -2.76 6.81
C GLY A 85 22.78 -3.66 5.57
N THR A 86 22.99 -2.99 4.46
CA THR A 86 23.05 -3.45 3.07
C THR A 86 24.06 -4.58 2.79
N THR A 87 24.73 -5.11 3.82
CA THR A 87 25.70 -6.19 3.72
C THR A 87 24.97 -7.53 3.68
N ALA A 88 25.12 -8.22 2.55
CA ALA A 88 24.53 -9.51 2.25
C ALA A 88 25.36 -10.67 2.88
N PRO A 89 24.72 -11.71 3.44
CA PRO A 89 23.30 -11.77 3.82
C PRO A 89 23.02 -10.87 5.03
N SER A 90 21.90 -10.12 4.99
CA SER A 90 21.47 -9.32 6.15
C SER A 90 21.16 -10.25 7.31
N SER A 91 21.76 -9.99 8.47
CA SER A 91 21.62 -10.83 9.67
C SER A 91 20.23 -10.80 10.30
N ASN A 92 19.42 -9.81 9.95
CA ASN A 92 18.08 -9.56 10.48
C ASN A 92 17.24 -8.75 9.46
N ASN A 93 15.96 -8.52 9.79
CA ASN A 93 15.03 -7.77 8.95
C ASN A 93 14.60 -6.42 9.54
N ARG A 94 15.27 -5.92 10.58
CA ARG A 94 15.08 -4.59 11.19
C ARG A 94 13.66 -4.32 11.74
N GLU A 95 12.98 -5.39 12.11
CA GLU A 95 11.56 -5.35 12.47
C GLU A 95 10.70 -4.65 11.38
N GLU A 96 11.01 -4.85 10.10
CA GLU A 96 10.33 -4.16 9.00
C GLU A 96 9.34 -5.03 8.23
N LEU A 97 8.99 -6.21 8.73
CA LEU A 97 8.03 -7.09 8.05
C LEU A 97 6.63 -6.48 8.04
N SER A 98 5.96 -6.53 6.89
CA SER A 98 4.55 -6.18 6.76
C SER A 98 3.67 -7.23 7.44
N ILE A 99 2.41 -6.85 7.72
CA ILE A 99 1.42 -7.81 8.23
C ILE A 99 1.21 -8.98 7.27
N LEU A 100 1.44 -8.78 5.97
CA LEU A 100 1.21 -9.76 4.92
C LEU A 100 2.09 -10.99 5.11
N VAL A 101 3.32 -10.83 5.63
CA VAL A 101 4.24 -11.96 5.89
C VAL A 101 3.64 -12.94 6.88
N GLY A 102 3.03 -12.45 7.97
CA GLY A 102 2.34 -13.30 8.96
C GLY A 102 1.01 -13.87 8.46
N LEU A 103 0.43 -13.28 7.42
CA LEU A 103 -0.83 -13.75 6.80
C LEU A 103 -0.62 -14.85 5.76
N MET A 104 0.59 -15.05 5.25
CA MET A 104 0.91 -16.07 4.23
C MET A 104 0.26 -17.45 4.49
N PRO A 105 0.40 -18.08 5.67
CA PRO A 105 -0.21 -19.40 5.92
C PRO A 105 -1.75 -19.37 5.92
N PHE A 106 -2.37 -18.20 6.14
CA PHE A 106 -3.82 -18.02 6.17
C PHE A 106 -4.42 -17.60 4.83
N MET A 107 -3.59 -17.42 3.80
CA MET A 107 -4.00 -17.07 2.42
C MET A 107 -3.50 -18.10 1.39
N GLU A 108 -3.43 -19.36 1.82
CA GLU A 108 -3.00 -20.51 0.98
C GLU A 108 -1.56 -20.38 0.44
N GLN A 109 -0.71 -19.58 1.09
CA GLN A 109 0.72 -19.41 0.75
C GLN A 109 1.63 -20.18 1.71
N GLN A 110 1.24 -21.40 2.10
CA GLN A 110 1.98 -22.25 3.05
C GLN A 110 3.40 -22.57 2.56
N ALA A 111 3.58 -22.89 1.28
CA ALA A 111 4.89 -23.19 0.72
C ALA A 111 5.86 -21.99 0.74
N LEU A 112 5.34 -20.78 0.58
CA LEU A 112 6.13 -19.55 0.70
C LEU A 112 6.45 -19.26 2.18
N TRP A 113 5.48 -19.47 3.08
CA TRP A 113 5.70 -19.34 4.52
C TRP A 113 6.77 -20.31 5.05
N GLU A 114 6.81 -21.54 4.56
CA GLU A 114 7.83 -22.53 4.94
C GLU A 114 9.24 -22.09 4.54
N GLN A 115 9.40 -21.40 3.40
CA GLN A 115 10.68 -20.81 3.02
C GLN A 115 11.06 -19.60 3.88
N ILE A 116 10.06 -18.83 4.34
CA ILE A 116 10.28 -17.65 5.19
C ILE A 116 10.62 -18.04 6.62
N SER A 117 9.88 -18.99 7.19
CA SER A 117 9.97 -19.38 8.60
C SER A 117 11.15 -20.29 8.93
N ASN A 118 11.83 -20.84 7.91
CA ASN A 118 13.00 -21.70 8.08
C ASN A 118 14.27 -21.05 7.49
N PRO A 119 15.46 -21.51 7.90
CA PRO A 119 16.69 -21.10 7.23
C PRO A 119 16.66 -21.47 5.75
N LEU A 120 17.10 -20.56 4.87
CA LEU A 120 17.13 -20.75 3.43
C LEU A 120 18.55 -20.51 2.92
N GLN A 121 19.09 -21.46 2.14
CA GLN A 121 20.36 -21.24 1.43
C GLN A 121 20.08 -20.69 0.03
N ASP A 122 20.73 -19.58 -0.34
CA ASP A 122 20.61 -19.00 -1.67
C ASP A 122 21.56 -19.64 -2.70
N GLN A 123 21.43 -19.25 -3.97
CA GLN A 123 22.22 -19.78 -5.08
C GLN A 123 23.73 -19.49 -4.96
N ASN A 124 24.11 -18.48 -4.18
CA ASN A 124 25.50 -18.10 -3.94
C ASN A 124 26.07 -18.79 -2.68
N GLY A 125 25.30 -19.68 -2.05
CA GLY A 125 25.69 -20.42 -0.85
C GLY A 125 25.50 -19.65 0.45
N ASN A 126 24.95 -18.43 0.42
CA ASN A 126 24.68 -17.68 1.65
C ASN A 126 23.48 -18.29 2.40
N ILE A 127 23.57 -18.33 3.73
CA ILE A 127 22.50 -18.81 4.59
C ILE A 127 21.72 -17.60 5.11
N HIS A 128 20.43 -17.56 4.78
CA HIS A 128 19.47 -16.63 5.35
C HIS A 128 18.87 -17.25 6.60
N GLN A 129 18.87 -16.48 7.69
CA GLN A 129 18.20 -16.88 8.93
C GLN A 129 16.66 -16.89 8.73
N PRO A 130 15.92 -17.60 9.59
CA PRO A 130 14.46 -17.51 9.63
C PRO A 130 13.97 -16.06 9.65
N MET A 131 12.83 -15.82 9.00
CA MET A 131 12.23 -14.51 8.78
C MET A 131 12.99 -13.60 7.80
N GLY A 132 14.03 -14.13 7.14
CA GLY A 132 14.75 -13.46 6.07
C GLY A 132 15.53 -12.22 6.48
N GLY A 133 16.24 -11.65 5.50
CA GLY A 133 16.95 -10.38 5.64
C GLY A 133 16.05 -9.15 5.47
N ASN A 134 16.66 -7.96 5.51
CA ASN A 134 15.97 -6.69 5.33
C ASN A 134 15.12 -6.68 4.03
N PRO A 135 13.78 -6.53 4.11
CA PRO A 135 12.87 -6.56 2.95
C PRO A 135 13.03 -5.33 2.04
N GLN A 136 13.87 -4.37 2.40
CA GLN A 136 14.20 -3.20 1.59
C GLN A 136 15.44 -3.36 0.74
N ALA A 137 16.10 -4.52 0.78
CA ALA A 137 17.20 -4.84 -0.09
C ALA A 137 16.89 -4.38 -1.52
N ASN A 138 17.81 -3.62 -2.09
CA ASN A 138 17.71 -3.16 -3.46
C ASN A 138 18.17 -4.29 -4.40
N LEU A 139 17.96 -4.12 -5.70
CA LEU A 139 18.34 -5.13 -6.68
C LEU A 139 19.84 -5.46 -6.64
N SER A 140 20.71 -4.50 -6.32
CA SER A 140 22.15 -4.76 -6.18
C SER A 140 22.49 -5.62 -4.96
N HIS A 141 21.76 -5.51 -3.84
CA HIS A 141 21.91 -6.45 -2.72
C HIS A 141 21.38 -7.83 -3.07
N HIS A 142 20.26 -7.93 -3.81
CA HIS A 142 19.75 -9.21 -4.29
C HIS A 142 20.68 -9.89 -5.29
N GLN A 143 21.58 -9.16 -5.97
CA GLN A 143 22.66 -9.76 -6.78
C GLN A 143 23.73 -10.45 -5.92
N ILE A 144 23.99 -9.95 -4.70
CA ILE A 144 25.00 -10.51 -3.79
C ILE A 144 24.40 -11.65 -2.95
N SER A 145 23.23 -11.41 -2.34
CA SER A 145 22.50 -12.42 -1.59
C SER A 145 21.00 -12.34 -1.88
N ARG A 146 20.58 -13.24 -2.76
CA ARG A 146 19.23 -13.29 -3.29
C ARG A 146 18.31 -14.05 -2.33
N TYR A 147 17.42 -13.33 -1.65
CA TYR A 147 16.34 -13.95 -0.90
C TYR A 147 15.07 -14.03 -1.77
N GLU A 148 14.82 -15.21 -2.35
CA GLU A 148 13.72 -15.43 -3.31
C GLU A 148 12.32 -15.11 -2.78
N PRO A 149 11.98 -15.39 -1.49
CA PRO A 149 10.65 -15.06 -0.98
C PRO A 149 10.28 -13.58 -1.13
N TRP A 150 11.24 -12.66 -1.00
CA TRP A 150 10.99 -11.21 -1.18
C TRP A 150 10.82 -10.83 -2.64
N LEU A 151 11.26 -11.63 -3.60
CA LEU A 151 11.10 -11.36 -5.04
C LEU A 151 9.86 -12.03 -5.64
N THR A 152 9.15 -12.84 -4.85
CA THR A 152 7.99 -13.61 -5.31
C THR A 152 6.76 -12.70 -5.40
N GLU A 153 6.11 -12.69 -6.57
CA GLU A 153 4.81 -12.06 -6.78
C GLU A 153 3.70 -12.98 -6.27
N VAL A 154 2.97 -12.56 -5.24
CA VAL A 154 1.86 -13.32 -4.67
C VAL A 154 0.55 -12.90 -5.35
N PRO A 155 -0.13 -13.78 -6.11
CA PRO A 155 -1.33 -13.38 -6.88
C PRO A 155 -2.45 -12.77 -6.02
N GLY A 156 -2.64 -13.28 -4.79
CA GLY A 156 -3.64 -12.75 -3.85
C GLY A 156 -3.35 -11.34 -3.34
N LEU A 157 -2.11 -10.85 -3.50
CA LEU A 157 -1.74 -9.47 -3.14
C LEU A 157 -1.89 -8.49 -4.30
N ARG A 158 -2.29 -8.95 -5.48
CA ARG A 158 -2.43 -8.12 -6.69
C ARG A 158 -3.90 -7.84 -6.99
N CYS A 159 -4.16 -6.62 -7.45
CA CYS A 159 -5.42 -6.23 -8.04
C CYS A 159 -5.29 -6.34 -9.58
N PRO A 160 -6.13 -7.11 -10.27
CA PRO A 160 -6.07 -7.23 -11.74
C PRO A 160 -6.25 -5.92 -12.51
N SER A 161 -6.80 -4.86 -11.90
CA SER A 161 -6.86 -3.52 -12.51
C SER A 161 -5.54 -2.75 -12.45
N ASP A 162 -4.56 -3.23 -11.69
CA ASP A 162 -3.22 -2.67 -11.65
C ASP A 162 -2.30 -3.40 -12.66
N PRO A 163 -1.81 -2.72 -13.71
CA PRO A 163 -1.01 -3.34 -14.76
C PRO A 163 0.48 -3.49 -14.38
N GLY A 164 0.90 -3.04 -13.20
CA GLY A 164 2.30 -3.08 -12.76
C GLY A 164 2.83 -4.51 -12.69
N ALA A 165 4.01 -4.74 -13.27
CA ALA A 165 4.65 -6.04 -13.27
C ALA A 165 6.17 -5.91 -13.36
N GLY A 166 6.87 -6.94 -12.88
CA GLY A 166 8.31 -7.10 -13.06
C GLY A 166 9.17 -6.07 -12.34
N LEU A 167 10.44 -6.05 -12.75
CA LEU A 167 11.47 -5.15 -12.24
C LEU A 167 11.09 -3.67 -12.50
N PRO A 168 11.51 -2.75 -11.63
CA PRO A 168 12.45 -2.93 -10.52
C PRO A 168 11.77 -3.30 -9.19
N SER A 169 10.52 -3.79 -9.23
CA SER A 169 9.83 -4.25 -8.04
C SER A 169 10.45 -5.53 -7.47
N ALA A 170 10.50 -5.64 -6.15
CA ALA A 170 10.82 -6.85 -5.41
C ALA A 170 9.52 -7.42 -4.82
N GLY A 171 8.61 -7.85 -5.70
CA GLY A 171 7.29 -8.37 -5.34
C GLY A 171 6.28 -7.29 -4.93
N ARG A 172 5.20 -7.13 -5.71
CA ARG A 172 4.21 -6.07 -5.54
C ARG A 172 3.09 -6.42 -4.55
N THR A 173 2.52 -5.38 -3.95
CA THR A 173 1.24 -5.46 -3.24
C THR A 173 0.33 -4.29 -3.61
N ASN A 174 -0.96 -4.57 -3.71
CA ASN A 174 -2.03 -3.58 -3.80
C ASN A 174 -2.77 -3.38 -2.49
N TYR A 175 -2.48 -4.14 -1.43
CA TYR A 175 -3.24 -4.09 -0.19
C TYR A 175 -2.31 -3.82 0.98
N VAL A 176 -2.63 -2.80 1.77
CA VAL A 176 -1.74 -2.28 2.82
C VAL A 176 -2.47 -1.96 4.11
N ALA A 177 -1.77 -2.07 5.24
CA ALA A 177 -2.33 -1.84 6.57
C ALA A 177 -2.68 -0.38 6.80
N CYS A 178 -3.75 -0.10 7.52
CA CYS A 178 -4.05 1.25 7.98
C CYS A 178 -3.32 1.57 9.29
N SER A 179 -2.50 2.62 9.27
CA SER A 179 -1.81 3.15 10.46
C SER A 179 -2.53 4.31 11.14
N GLY A 180 -3.70 4.69 10.63
CA GLY A 180 -4.59 5.71 11.18
C GLY A 180 -4.56 7.01 10.38
N ASP A 181 -4.69 8.12 11.08
CA ASP A 181 -4.82 9.48 10.54
C ASP A 181 -3.67 10.39 11.02
N SER A 182 -2.51 9.80 11.33
CA SER A 182 -1.28 10.56 11.50
C SER A 182 -0.11 9.84 10.82
N ALA A 183 0.66 10.61 10.07
CA ALA A 183 1.92 10.21 9.48
C ALA A 183 3.09 10.41 10.47
N TYR A 184 2.85 11.05 11.61
CA TYR A 184 3.87 11.26 12.61
C TYR A 184 4.28 9.91 13.22
N ILE A 185 5.57 9.58 13.08
CA ILE A 185 6.23 8.34 13.52
C ILE A 185 5.57 7.03 13.08
N CYS A 186 4.78 7.05 11.98
CA CYS A 186 4.10 5.87 11.48
C CYS A 186 5.04 4.72 11.06
N ASN A 187 6.31 5.03 10.77
CA ASN A 187 7.35 3.99 10.64
C ASN A 187 7.83 3.47 11.99
N HIS A 188 8.31 4.30 12.91
CA HIS A 188 8.89 3.81 14.16
C HIS A 188 7.85 3.14 15.06
N GLY A 189 6.75 3.84 15.36
CA GLY A 189 5.87 3.43 16.44
C GLY A 189 6.65 3.36 17.77
N TYR A 190 6.56 2.23 18.48
CA TYR A 190 7.11 2.08 19.83
C TYR A 190 8.65 1.94 19.90
N ALA A 191 9.31 1.57 18.80
CA ALA A 191 10.77 1.41 18.71
C ALA A 191 11.27 1.87 17.33
N ASP A 192 12.55 2.22 17.18
CA ASP A 192 13.11 2.45 15.84
C ASP A 192 13.37 1.12 15.09
N GLU A 193 13.77 1.21 13.82
CA GLU A 193 14.06 0.03 12.99
C GLU A 193 15.26 -0.81 13.46
N ASP A 194 16.02 -0.32 14.45
CA ASP A 194 17.08 -1.08 15.10
C ASP A 194 16.65 -1.52 16.50
N GLY A 195 15.33 -1.52 16.77
CA GLY A 195 14.69 -1.92 18.02
C GLY A 195 15.06 -1.07 19.24
N ASN A 196 15.66 0.11 19.03
CA ASN A 196 15.95 1.02 20.12
C ASN A 196 14.66 1.72 20.56
N ARG A 197 14.39 1.62 21.85
CA ARG A 197 13.21 2.25 22.50
C ARG A 197 13.53 3.59 23.14
N THR A 198 14.79 4.02 23.08
CA THR A 198 15.34 5.10 23.90
C THR A 198 15.45 6.43 23.17
N SER A 199 15.23 6.50 21.84
CA SER A 199 15.46 7.74 21.10
C SER A 199 14.46 7.98 19.96
N PRO A 200 13.70 9.09 19.98
CA PRO A 200 13.62 10.10 21.05
C PRO A 200 13.19 9.52 22.41
N ASN A 201 13.54 10.21 23.52
CA ASN A 201 13.40 9.76 24.92
C ASN A 201 11.93 9.58 25.41
N ASN A 202 10.98 9.41 24.49
CA ASN A 202 9.55 9.28 24.71
C ASN A 202 8.83 8.62 23.50
N LEU A 203 9.51 7.74 22.75
CA LEU A 203 8.93 7.06 21.57
C LEU A 203 7.60 6.38 21.90
N SER A 204 7.52 5.75 23.07
CA SER A 204 6.31 5.08 23.54
C SER A 204 5.13 6.06 23.72
N GLU A 205 5.36 7.23 24.31
CA GLU A 205 4.34 8.28 24.46
C GLU A 205 3.94 8.88 23.12
N LEU A 206 4.92 9.11 22.23
CA LEU A 206 4.66 9.60 20.88
C LEU A 206 3.79 8.58 20.13
N ALA A 207 4.14 7.30 20.17
CA ALA A 207 3.44 6.23 19.44
C ALA A 207 2.01 6.07 19.93
N ARG A 208 1.81 6.10 21.25
CA ARG A 208 0.47 6.08 21.86
C ARG A 208 -0.39 7.27 21.44
N ALA A 209 0.23 8.41 21.12
CA ALA A 209 -0.47 9.61 20.69
C ALA A 209 -0.81 9.62 19.19
N SER A 210 0.14 9.27 18.32
CA SER A 210 -0.03 9.44 16.86
C SER A 210 -0.34 8.14 16.10
N CYS A 211 0.09 6.97 16.57
CA CYS A 211 -0.25 5.69 15.94
C CYS A 211 -1.66 5.26 16.37
N ARG A 212 -2.67 5.82 15.69
CA ARG A 212 -4.08 5.68 16.07
C ARG A 212 -4.85 4.61 15.27
N GLY A 213 -4.23 4.02 14.25
CA GLY A 213 -4.82 2.96 13.46
C GLY A 213 -5.02 1.64 14.18
N MET A 214 -5.76 0.74 13.52
CA MET A 214 -5.92 -0.66 13.95
C MET A 214 -4.58 -1.41 14.00
N PHE A 215 -3.65 -1.08 13.10
CA PHE A 215 -2.30 -1.61 13.09
C PHE A 215 -1.29 -0.53 13.48
N LYS A 216 -0.50 -0.81 14.51
CA LYS A 216 0.53 0.11 15.02
C LYS A 216 1.91 -0.49 14.77
N ALA A 217 2.84 0.30 14.25
CA ALA A 217 4.18 -0.16 13.95
C ALA A 217 4.90 -0.65 15.22
N ARG A 218 5.50 -1.85 15.15
CA ARG A 218 6.24 -2.53 16.24
C ARG A 218 5.45 -2.73 17.53
N ALA A 219 4.12 -2.68 17.47
CA ALA A 219 3.24 -2.86 18.61
C ALA A 219 2.22 -3.97 18.35
N ASP A 220 1.96 -4.74 19.39
CA ASP A 220 0.87 -5.72 19.37
C ASP A 220 -0.47 -5.00 19.34
N SER A 221 -1.38 -5.52 18.51
CA SER A 221 -2.70 -4.94 18.29
C SER A 221 -3.74 -6.05 18.46
N TYR A 222 -4.87 -5.74 19.06
CA TYR A 222 -5.93 -6.72 19.38
C TYR A 222 -7.30 -6.19 18.93
N PHE A 223 -8.27 -7.07 18.64
CA PHE A 223 -9.64 -6.61 18.34
C PHE A 223 -10.26 -5.85 19.51
N ARG A 224 -9.92 -6.20 20.76
CA ARG A 224 -10.37 -5.46 21.96
C ARG A 224 -9.86 -4.01 22.03
N ASP A 225 -8.81 -3.68 21.29
CA ASP A 225 -8.27 -2.32 21.25
C ASP A 225 -9.05 -1.42 20.29
N VAL A 226 -9.93 -2.00 19.46
CA VAL A 226 -10.79 -1.28 18.51
C VAL A 226 -12.10 -0.89 19.21
N LEU A 227 -12.03 0.20 19.98
CA LEU A 227 -13.16 0.73 20.76
C LEU A 227 -14.20 1.45 19.90
N ASP A 228 -13.84 1.84 18.68
CA ASP A 228 -14.74 2.54 17.73
C ASP A 228 -15.66 1.57 16.97
N GLY A 229 -15.43 0.26 17.14
CA GLY A 229 -16.17 -0.83 16.53
C GLY A 229 -15.52 -1.36 15.25
N LEU A 230 -15.42 -2.67 15.12
CA LEU A 230 -14.73 -3.31 13.98
C LEU A 230 -15.35 -2.95 12.62
N SER A 231 -16.66 -2.76 12.54
CA SER A 231 -17.36 -2.34 11.33
C SER A 231 -17.12 -0.87 10.96
N ASN A 232 -16.60 -0.07 11.90
CA ASN A 232 -16.39 1.37 11.78
C ASN A 232 -14.90 1.75 11.78
N THR A 233 -14.00 0.76 11.80
CA THR A 233 -12.55 1.00 11.76
C THR A 233 -11.95 0.34 10.53
N ILE A 234 -11.15 1.10 9.78
CA ILE A 234 -10.41 0.62 8.62
C ILE A 234 -9.25 -0.25 9.10
N ALA A 235 -9.20 -1.48 8.60
CA ALA A 235 -8.08 -2.38 8.80
C ALA A 235 -7.00 -2.16 7.73
N MET A 236 -7.41 -2.10 6.47
CA MET A 236 -6.50 -2.02 5.33
C MET A 236 -7.12 -1.19 4.20
N GLY A 237 -6.27 -0.68 3.31
CA GLY A 237 -6.71 -0.05 2.07
C GLY A 237 -6.02 -0.61 0.83
N GLU A 238 -6.69 -0.45 -0.30
CA GLU A 238 -6.10 -0.66 -1.62
C GLU A 238 -5.15 0.50 -1.98
N ILE A 239 -4.07 0.21 -2.71
CA ILE A 239 -3.13 1.17 -3.28
C ILE A 239 -2.82 0.81 -4.74
N PRO A 240 -2.57 1.80 -5.61
CA PRO A 240 -1.96 1.52 -6.90
C PRO A 240 -0.45 1.32 -6.75
N THR A 241 0.15 0.58 -7.66
CA THR A 241 1.60 0.46 -7.80
C THR A 241 2.11 1.30 -8.96
N ASP A 242 3.36 1.73 -8.82
CA ASP A 242 4.01 2.62 -9.78
C ASP A 242 4.29 1.95 -11.11
N LEU A 243 4.19 2.73 -12.18
CA LEU A 243 4.40 2.30 -13.56
C LEU A 243 5.61 3.01 -14.21
N GLY A 244 6.40 3.76 -13.43
CA GLY A 244 7.49 4.60 -13.94
C GLY A 244 7.03 5.88 -14.63
N ASP A 245 5.78 6.30 -14.42
CA ASP A 245 5.11 7.42 -15.08
C ASP A 245 5.07 8.72 -14.25
N GLN A 246 5.65 8.70 -13.04
CA GLN A 246 5.57 9.79 -12.04
C GLN A 246 4.13 10.11 -11.59
N ASP A 247 3.25 9.11 -11.56
CA ASP A 247 1.92 9.28 -10.97
C ASP A 247 2.05 9.68 -9.49
N LYS A 248 1.36 10.76 -9.11
CA LYS A 248 1.47 11.38 -7.80
C LYS A 248 1.02 10.49 -6.65
N ARG A 249 0.30 9.40 -6.95
CA ARG A 249 -0.20 8.41 -5.99
C ARG A 249 0.79 7.28 -5.74
N THR A 250 1.72 7.06 -6.67
CA THR A 250 2.62 5.90 -6.66
C THR A 250 4.09 6.25 -6.54
N HIS A 251 4.46 7.49 -6.88
CA HIS A 251 5.80 8.01 -6.72
C HIS A 251 5.83 9.13 -5.68
N GLY A 252 6.45 8.91 -4.53
CA GLY A 252 6.42 9.88 -3.43
C GLY A 252 7.24 11.14 -3.70
N LYS A 253 6.63 12.32 -3.58
CA LYS A 253 7.37 13.58 -3.50
C LYS A 253 8.23 13.57 -2.23
N ALA A 254 9.55 13.64 -2.40
CA ALA A 254 10.52 13.48 -1.31
C ALA A 254 10.92 14.79 -0.63
N ASP A 255 11.60 14.68 0.51
CA ASP A 255 12.28 15.77 1.22
C ASP A 255 11.37 16.94 1.63
N ILE A 256 10.15 16.66 2.08
CA ILE A 256 9.22 17.68 2.57
C ILE A 256 9.53 18.05 4.02
N GLY A 257 9.69 19.35 4.30
CA GLY A 257 10.09 19.86 5.60
C GLY A 257 11.60 19.98 5.78
N GLY A 258 12.05 20.91 6.63
CA GLY A 258 13.47 21.19 6.87
C GLY A 258 14.21 20.09 7.66
N ALA A 259 15.54 20.13 7.62
CA ALA A 259 16.45 19.14 8.24
C ALA A 259 16.51 19.18 9.79
N ALA A 260 15.81 20.13 10.43
CA ALA A 260 15.73 20.23 11.89
C ALA A 260 14.86 19.12 12.54
N SER A 261 14.40 18.15 11.75
CA SER A 261 13.40 17.17 12.11
C SER A 261 14.04 15.87 12.60
N GLY A 262 14.04 15.66 13.91
CA GLY A 262 14.55 14.44 14.55
C GLY A 262 14.11 13.15 13.83
N ARG A 263 15.08 12.27 13.57
CA ARG A 263 14.98 10.88 13.10
C ARG A 263 13.89 10.58 12.04
N GLY A 264 13.60 11.44 11.06
CA GLY A 264 12.59 11.11 10.03
C GLY A 264 11.19 10.82 10.59
N THR A 265 10.84 11.49 11.67
CA THR A 265 9.59 11.28 12.43
C THR A 265 8.37 11.92 11.78
N GLY A 266 8.51 12.71 10.71
CA GLY A 266 7.38 13.37 10.02
C GLY A 266 7.07 14.79 10.48
N GLN A 267 8.08 15.51 11.00
CA GLN A 267 7.90 16.84 11.59
C GLN A 267 7.38 17.92 10.63
N GLY A 268 7.69 17.82 9.33
CA GLY A 268 7.31 18.83 8.33
C GLY A 268 6.12 18.43 7.45
N ILE A 269 5.35 17.42 7.88
CA ILE A 269 4.11 17.00 7.23
C ILE A 269 2.93 16.91 8.22
N ARG A 270 3.12 17.33 9.48
CA ARG A 270 2.18 17.09 10.59
C ARG A 270 1.50 18.35 11.13
N GLY A 271 2.08 19.52 10.87
CA GLY A 271 1.59 20.82 11.28
C GLY A 271 0.45 21.33 10.38
N PRO A 272 -0.12 22.50 10.71
CA PRO A 272 -1.17 23.13 9.92
C PRO A 272 -0.74 23.35 8.46
N GLY A 273 -1.54 22.88 7.51
CA GLY A 273 -1.31 22.97 6.07
C GLY A 273 -0.22 22.05 5.53
N GLU A 274 0.54 21.37 6.39
CA GLU A 274 1.72 20.62 5.97
C GLU A 274 1.36 19.33 5.21
N ALA A 275 0.21 18.72 5.51
CA ALA A 275 -0.30 17.55 4.77
C ALA A 275 -0.47 17.83 3.27
N LEU A 276 -0.70 19.10 2.89
CA LEU A 276 -0.91 19.55 1.51
C LEU A 276 0.36 20.10 0.84
N SER A 277 1.51 20.05 1.52
CA SER A 277 2.75 20.68 1.06
C SER A 277 3.26 20.14 -0.27
N CYS A 278 2.84 18.93 -0.66
CA CYS A 278 3.19 18.35 -1.95
C CYS A 278 2.36 18.87 -3.14
N ARG A 279 1.19 19.48 -2.91
CA ARG A 279 0.29 19.92 -3.99
C ARG A 279 0.94 20.91 -4.96
N THR A 280 1.87 21.72 -4.48
CA THR A 280 2.57 22.73 -5.29
C THR A 280 3.50 22.14 -6.37
N PHE A 281 3.83 20.84 -6.28
CA PHE A 281 4.71 20.16 -7.23
C PHE A 281 3.94 19.37 -8.30
N ILE A 282 2.61 19.36 -8.25
CA ILE A 282 1.77 18.70 -9.23
C ILE A 282 1.88 19.46 -10.57
N ASP A 283 1.95 18.72 -11.66
CA ASP A 283 1.93 19.29 -13.01
C ASP A 283 0.56 19.94 -13.27
N PRO A 284 0.49 21.27 -13.53
CA PRO A 284 -0.79 21.95 -13.75
C PRO A 284 -1.48 21.52 -15.05
N GLU A 285 -0.74 21.05 -16.05
CA GLU A 285 -1.29 20.54 -17.31
C GLU A 285 -1.68 19.07 -17.19
N ARG A 286 -1.04 18.33 -16.28
CA ARG A 286 -1.25 16.90 -16.07
C ARG A 286 -1.45 16.58 -14.58
N PRO A 287 -2.61 16.89 -13.99
CA PRO A 287 -2.83 16.88 -12.53
C PRO A 287 -2.75 15.50 -11.85
N GLN A 288 -2.58 14.42 -12.61
CA GLN A 288 -2.31 13.07 -12.11
C GLN A 288 -0.81 12.81 -11.85
N PHE A 289 0.06 13.65 -12.39
CA PHE A 289 1.51 13.44 -12.40
C PHE A 289 2.25 14.60 -11.73
N TRP A 290 3.47 14.33 -11.29
CA TRP A 290 4.37 15.38 -10.85
C TRP A 290 4.89 16.22 -12.02
N ALA A 291 5.20 17.49 -11.74
CA ALA A 291 5.90 18.35 -12.69
C ALA A 291 7.31 17.82 -12.96
N SER A 292 7.83 18.05 -14.17
CA SER A 292 9.18 17.63 -14.54
C SER A 292 10.23 18.23 -13.58
N GLY A 293 11.22 17.43 -13.18
CA GLY A 293 12.27 17.84 -12.25
C GLY A 293 11.88 17.80 -10.76
N THR A 294 10.64 17.38 -10.45
CA THR A 294 10.21 17.17 -9.06
C THR A 294 11.10 16.12 -8.38
N ASN A 295 11.64 16.45 -7.20
CA ASN A 295 12.41 15.48 -6.41
C ASN A 295 11.49 14.42 -5.79
N VAL A 296 11.70 13.18 -6.23
CA VAL A 296 10.91 11.99 -5.94
C VAL A 296 11.87 10.80 -5.69
N GLY A 297 11.38 9.72 -5.08
CA GLY A 297 12.20 8.54 -4.74
C GLY A 297 12.90 7.87 -5.94
N ASP A 298 13.87 6.99 -5.66
CA ASP A 298 14.57 6.23 -6.72
C ASP A 298 13.64 5.25 -7.47
N ALA A 299 14.17 4.49 -8.42
CA ALA A 299 13.39 3.55 -9.22
C ALA A 299 12.79 2.39 -8.42
N GLU A 300 13.34 2.06 -7.25
CA GLU A 300 12.94 0.93 -6.38
C GLU A 300 12.09 1.38 -5.17
N GLN A 301 12.08 2.68 -4.90
CA GLN A 301 11.37 3.33 -3.80
C GLN A 301 10.00 3.85 -4.24
N ARG A 302 9.13 2.92 -4.62
CA ARG A 302 7.80 3.19 -5.17
C ARG A 302 6.69 2.52 -4.37
N ARG A 303 5.47 3.07 -4.47
CA ARG A 303 4.31 2.58 -3.74
C ARG A 303 4.06 1.11 -4.07
N GLY A 304 4.04 0.26 -3.04
CA GLY A 304 3.69 -1.16 -3.13
C GLY A 304 4.73 -2.06 -3.83
N TYR A 305 5.98 -1.62 -4.02
CA TYR A 305 7.01 -2.43 -4.72
C TYR A 305 7.64 -3.57 -3.92
N LYS A 306 7.42 -3.60 -2.60
CA LYS A 306 8.03 -4.56 -1.68
C LYS A 306 6.99 -5.06 -0.69
N TRP A 307 6.24 -6.08 -1.07
CA TRP A 307 5.10 -6.58 -0.27
C TRP A 307 5.51 -7.00 1.15
N ALA A 308 6.73 -7.50 1.32
CA ALA A 308 7.26 -7.94 2.61
C ALA A 308 7.61 -6.77 3.54
N SER A 309 7.74 -5.54 3.04
CA SER A 309 8.10 -4.37 3.85
C SER A 309 6.86 -3.66 4.39
N GLY A 310 6.81 -3.50 5.71
CA GLY A 310 5.79 -2.75 6.43
C GLY A 310 6.03 -1.24 6.47
N ARG A 311 7.01 -0.70 5.73
CA ARG A 311 7.23 0.76 5.69
C ARG A 311 6.08 1.49 5.01
N PRO A 312 5.81 2.76 5.37
CA PRO A 312 4.72 3.53 4.77
C PRO A 312 4.71 3.56 3.24
N MET A 313 5.88 3.62 2.59
CA MET A 313 5.97 3.56 1.13
C MET A 313 5.48 2.24 0.54
N TYR A 314 5.52 1.12 1.27
CA TYR A 314 5.26 -0.20 0.69
C TYR A 314 4.03 -0.88 1.27
N GLY A 315 3.83 -0.77 2.58
CA GLY A 315 2.93 -1.62 3.35
C GLY A 315 1.94 -0.88 4.24
N GLN A 316 1.84 0.46 4.18
CA GLN A 316 0.85 1.21 4.97
C GLN A 316 0.03 2.21 4.15
N MET A 317 -1.12 2.60 4.70
CA MET A 317 -1.89 3.78 4.35
C MET A 317 -2.27 4.59 5.58
N ASN A 318 -2.61 5.86 5.37
CA ASN A 318 -3.27 6.71 6.36
C ASN A 318 -4.45 7.46 5.76
N ALA A 319 -5.42 7.83 6.60
CA ALA A 319 -6.63 8.54 6.21
C ALA A 319 -6.55 10.04 6.52
N ILE A 320 -5.43 10.67 6.12
CA ILE A 320 -5.23 12.12 6.25
C ILE A 320 -5.84 12.85 5.06
N LEU A 321 -5.62 12.30 3.87
CA LEU A 321 -6.21 12.78 2.62
C LEU A 321 -7.15 11.70 2.09
N ALA A 322 -8.19 12.13 1.35
CA ALA A 322 -9.14 11.23 0.70
C ALA A 322 -8.44 10.25 -0.29
N PRO A 323 -9.12 9.18 -0.74
CA PRO A 323 -8.58 8.27 -1.73
C PRO A 323 -8.07 8.96 -3.01
N ASN A 324 -7.07 8.35 -3.65
CA ASN A 324 -6.47 8.82 -4.90
C ASN A 324 -5.80 10.21 -4.84
N LYS A 325 -5.49 10.70 -3.63
CA LYS A 325 -4.68 11.91 -3.42
C LYS A 325 -3.19 11.63 -3.50
N GLU A 326 -2.43 12.71 -3.60
CA GLU A 326 -0.97 12.69 -3.70
C GLU A 326 -0.30 12.10 -2.46
N ILE A 327 0.84 11.45 -2.70
CA ILE A 327 1.70 10.94 -1.64
C ILE A 327 2.88 11.86 -1.36
N CYS A 328 3.12 12.13 -0.08
CA CYS A 328 4.05 13.16 0.37
C CYS A 328 5.00 12.57 1.41
N VAL A 329 6.31 12.59 1.16
CA VAL A 329 7.32 11.97 2.02
C VAL A 329 8.08 13.05 2.78
N ALA A 330 8.08 12.96 4.11
CA ALA A 330 8.83 13.87 4.96
C ALA A 330 10.34 13.70 4.78
N LYS A 331 11.07 14.79 4.94
CA LYS A 331 12.54 14.77 5.00
C LYS A 331 13.01 14.02 6.23
N GLY A 332 13.94 13.08 6.05
CA GLY A 332 14.66 12.40 7.12
C GLY A 332 16.00 13.05 7.44
N THR A 333 16.71 12.48 8.42
CA THR A 333 18.00 12.99 8.93
C THR A 333 19.22 12.41 8.21
N SER A 334 19.05 11.48 7.28
CA SER A 334 20.14 10.90 6.49
C SER A 334 19.77 10.84 5.00
N PRO A 335 20.75 10.96 4.08
CA PRO A 335 20.50 10.85 2.63
C PRO A 335 19.86 9.52 2.20
N ARG A 336 19.97 8.47 3.03
CA ARG A 336 19.42 7.12 2.78
C ARG A 336 18.02 6.90 3.39
N ALA A 337 17.59 7.74 4.34
CA ALA A 337 16.33 7.58 5.07
C ALA A 337 15.10 8.16 4.34
N ASN A 338 15.31 8.88 3.25
CA ASN A 338 14.32 9.86 2.77
C ASN A 338 13.28 9.31 1.79
N TYR A 339 13.46 8.08 1.30
CA TYR A 339 12.69 7.62 0.15
C TYR A 339 11.93 6.30 0.37
N HIS A 340 12.28 5.55 1.43
CA HIS A 340 11.47 4.39 1.87
C HIS A 340 10.24 4.82 2.70
N GLY A 341 10.05 6.14 2.90
CA GLY A 341 8.87 6.69 3.56
C GLY A 341 8.87 6.55 5.07
N ASN A 342 9.91 6.97 5.79
CA ASN A 342 9.92 6.90 7.26
C ASN A 342 8.73 7.63 7.91
N ALA A 343 8.28 8.73 7.31
CA ALA A 343 7.00 9.35 7.61
C ALA A 343 6.42 9.91 6.31
N MET A 344 5.16 9.64 6.05
CA MET A 344 4.57 9.88 4.74
C MET A 344 3.06 10.09 4.84
N ILE A 345 2.54 11.10 4.14
CA ILE A 345 1.12 11.19 3.80
C ILE A 345 0.89 10.15 2.70
N ALA A 346 0.12 9.12 3.02
CA ALA A 346 0.03 7.91 2.24
C ALA A 346 -1.44 7.47 2.12
N PRO A 347 -2.32 8.28 1.50
CA PRO A 347 -3.69 7.88 1.25
C PRO A 347 -3.77 6.56 0.46
N PRO A 348 -4.88 5.82 0.60
CA PRO A 348 -5.18 4.71 -0.29
C PRO A 348 -5.54 5.22 -1.68
N GLY A 349 -5.61 4.32 -2.64
CA GLY A 349 -6.01 4.63 -4.00
C GLY A 349 -6.13 3.38 -4.85
N SER A 350 -6.57 3.55 -6.09
CA SER A 350 -6.64 2.41 -7.01
C SER A 350 -6.54 2.87 -8.46
N ARG A 351 -6.52 1.90 -9.38
CA ARG A 351 -6.71 2.17 -10.82
C ARG A 351 -8.18 2.15 -11.23
N HIS A 352 -9.10 1.89 -10.29
CA HIS A 352 -10.54 2.00 -10.53
C HIS A 352 -10.97 3.47 -10.63
N GLN A 353 -12.09 3.70 -11.31
CA GLN A 353 -12.66 5.03 -11.42
C GLN A 353 -13.34 5.44 -10.11
N GLY A 354 -12.95 6.60 -9.58
CA GLY A 354 -13.70 7.34 -8.56
C GLY A 354 -13.60 6.81 -7.13
N GLY A 355 -12.67 5.91 -6.83
CA GLY A 355 -12.50 5.38 -5.48
C GLY A 355 -11.46 4.27 -5.36
N CYS A 356 -11.48 3.57 -4.23
CA CYS A 356 -10.70 2.35 -4.00
C CYS A 356 -11.42 1.41 -3.02
N HIS A 357 -11.00 0.15 -2.95
CA HIS A 357 -11.51 -0.75 -1.94
C HIS A 357 -10.82 -0.50 -0.59
N ILE A 358 -11.61 -0.59 0.47
CA ILE A 358 -11.21 -0.47 1.87
C ILE A 358 -11.73 -1.71 2.60
N LEU A 359 -10.86 -2.32 3.40
CA LEU A 359 -11.20 -3.44 4.27
C LEU A 359 -11.44 -2.89 5.67
N MET A 360 -12.63 -3.15 6.20
CA MET A 360 -13.02 -2.82 7.57
C MET A 360 -12.53 -3.90 8.54
N GLY A 361 -12.45 -3.56 9.83
CA GLY A 361 -11.97 -4.43 10.90
C GLY A 361 -12.84 -5.67 11.15
N ASP A 362 -14.08 -5.68 10.69
CA ASP A 362 -14.99 -6.83 10.71
C ASP A 362 -14.86 -7.73 9.46
N GLY A 363 -13.93 -7.39 8.56
CA GLY A 363 -13.68 -8.08 7.31
C GLY A 363 -14.62 -7.69 6.16
N ALA A 364 -15.49 -6.68 6.32
CA ALA A 364 -16.27 -6.13 5.20
C ALA A 364 -15.36 -5.38 4.22
N VAL A 365 -15.62 -5.52 2.93
CA VAL A 365 -14.92 -4.75 1.88
C VAL A 365 -15.89 -3.73 1.32
N LYS A 366 -15.55 -2.46 1.44
CA LYS A 366 -16.33 -1.33 0.93
C LYS A 366 -15.57 -0.63 -0.18
N PHE A 367 -16.28 -0.07 -1.15
CA PHE A 367 -15.68 0.82 -2.13
C PHE A 367 -15.92 2.26 -1.73
N ILE A 368 -14.86 2.95 -1.33
CA ILE A 368 -14.92 4.32 -0.85
C ILE A 368 -14.56 5.26 -1.98
N THR A 369 -15.36 6.30 -2.17
CA THR A 369 -15.17 7.26 -3.26
C THR A 369 -14.12 8.32 -2.92
N ASP A 370 -13.53 8.90 -3.96
CA ASP A 370 -12.57 10.02 -3.82
C ASP A 370 -13.21 11.29 -3.24
N SER A 371 -14.54 11.32 -3.16
CA SER A 371 -15.37 12.41 -2.66
C SER A 371 -15.84 12.22 -1.22
N ILE A 372 -15.32 11.23 -0.49
CA ILE A 372 -15.63 11.04 0.92
C ILE A 372 -15.30 12.30 1.72
N GLU A 373 -16.12 12.59 2.74
CA GLU A 373 -15.92 13.72 3.65
C GLU A 373 -14.62 13.51 4.46
N ALA A 374 -13.62 14.36 4.20
CA ALA A 374 -12.26 14.26 4.75
C ALA A 374 -11.88 15.40 5.69
N GLY A 375 -12.88 16.08 6.28
CA GLY A 375 -12.70 17.15 7.27
C GLY A 375 -11.81 18.29 6.80
N ASP A 376 -11.01 18.82 7.73
CA ASP A 376 -10.05 19.88 7.46
C ASP A 376 -8.69 19.29 7.07
N GLU A 377 -8.46 19.14 5.76
CA GLU A 377 -7.16 18.71 5.21
C GLU A 377 -6.01 19.67 5.54
N THR A 378 -6.31 20.91 6.00
CA THR A 378 -5.30 21.89 6.43
C THR A 378 -4.99 21.81 7.92
N SER A 379 -5.68 20.95 8.66
CA SER A 379 -5.47 20.81 10.09
C SER A 379 -4.10 20.19 10.42
N SER A 380 -3.66 20.40 11.66
CA SER A 380 -2.54 19.64 12.20
C SER A 380 -2.99 18.21 12.50
N GLN A 381 -2.09 17.25 12.37
CA GLN A 381 -2.35 15.89 12.83
C GLN A 381 -2.30 15.81 14.36
N VAL A 382 -2.87 14.76 14.95
CA VAL A 382 -2.75 14.51 16.39
C VAL A 382 -1.40 13.88 16.71
N TYR A 383 -0.65 14.53 17.59
CA TYR A 383 0.61 14.01 18.11
C TYR A 383 0.91 14.61 19.48
N TYR A 384 1.78 13.94 20.23
CA TYR A 384 2.16 14.40 21.57
C TYR A 384 2.90 15.75 21.53
N GLY A 385 2.42 16.73 22.30
CA GLY A 385 2.94 18.10 22.30
C GLY A 385 2.53 18.95 21.09
N GLY A 386 1.61 18.44 20.26
CA GLY A 386 1.04 19.18 19.14
C GLY A 386 -0.15 20.07 19.52
N PRO A 387 -0.66 20.85 18.55
CA PRO A 387 -1.80 21.74 18.78
C PRO A 387 -3.12 20.98 18.99
N ILE A 388 -3.20 19.71 18.54
CA ILE A 388 -4.34 18.83 18.81
C ILE A 388 -3.88 17.73 19.77
N ALA A 389 -4.55 17.65 20.93
CA ALA A 389 -4.17 16.76 22.00
C ALA A 389 -4.47 15.28 21.67
N PRO A 390 -3.65 14.31 22.13
CA PRO A 390 -3.95 12.89 22.03
C PRO A 390 -5.33 12.55 22.60
N GLY A 391 -6.07 11.64 21.93
CA GLY A 391 -7.45 11.28 22.28
C GLY A 391 -8.52 12.25 21.79
N SER A 392 -8.14 13.33 21.10
CA SER A 392 -9.10 14.15 20.35
C SER A 392 -9.66 13.38 19.16
N LYS A 393 -10.87 13.76 18.74
CA LYS A 393 -11.48 13.33 17.48
C LYS A 393 -10.56 13.62 16.30
N SER A 394 -10.70 12.84 15.23
CA SER A 394 -9.96 13.10 14.00
C SER A 394 -10.30 14.48 13.44
N PRO A 395 -9.31 15.30 13.06
CA PRO A 395 -9.56 16.56 12.36
C PRO A 395 -9.95 16.34 10.89
N PHE A 396 -9.75 15.13 10.36
CA PHE A 396 -9.98 14.77 8.97
C PHE A 396 -11.38 14.15 8.74
N GLY A 397 -12.34 14.57 9.55
CA GLY A 397 -13.77 14.26 9.38
C GLY A 397 -14.09 12.78 9.50
N LEU A 398 -15.14 12.34 8.79
CA LEU A 398 -15.56 10.95 8.70
C LEU A 398 -14.42 10.05 8.25
N TRP A 399 -13.68 10.47 7.21
CA TRP A 399 -12.58 9.68 6.66
C TRP A 399 -11.48 9.40 7.69
N GLY A 400 -11.07 10.43 8.42
CA GLY A 400 -10.08 10.30 9.48
C GLY A 400 -10.60 9.46 10.66
N ALA A 401 -11.85 9.68 11.09
CA ALA A 401 -12.50 8.94 12.17
C ALA A 401 -12.54 7.43 11.88
N LEU A 402 -12.88 7.04 10.64
CA LEU A 402 -12.87 5.64 10.19
C LEU A 402 -11.50 4.96 10.33
N SER A 403 -10.41 5.71 10.31
CA SER A 403 -9.07 5.13 10.44
C SER A 403 -8.58 5.00 11.87
N THR A 404 -9.26 5.63 12.84
CA THR A 404 -8.88 5.53 14.24
C THR A 404 -9.54 4.33 14.91
N ALA A 405 -8.81 3.66 15.79
CA ALA A 405 -9.30 2.48 16.50
C ALA A 405 -9.93 2.80 17.86
N ALA A 406 -9.58 3.94 18.49
CA ALA A 406 -9.94 4.20 19.88
C ALA A 406 -10.19 5.69 20.21
N SER A 407 -10.73 6.45 19.26
CA SER A 407 -11.05 7.88 19.45
C SER A 407 -12.48 8.11 20.00
N LYS A 408 -13.26 7.03 20.14
CA LYS A 408 -14.67 6.98 20.56
C LYS A 408 -15.60 7.79 19.65
N GLU A 409 -15.35 7.71 18.36
CA GLU A 409 -16.14 8.42 17.34
C GLU A 409 -17.27 7.51 16.85
N THR A 410 -18.52 7.89 17.15
CA THR A 410 -19.70 7.17 16.66
C THR A 410 -20.04 7.65 15.25
N ILE A 411 -20.08 6.72 14.30
CA ILE A 411 -20.39 7.00 12.90
C ILE A 411 -21.85 6.63 12.65
N GLU A 412 -22.69 7.64 12.41
CA GLU A 412 -24.13 7.48 12.18
C GLU A 412 -24.52 7.40 10.70
N ALA A 413 -23.58 7.67 9.79
CA ALA A 413 -23.82 7.71 8.35
C ALA A 413 -23.43 6.38 7.68
N ASP A 414 -24.23 5.93 6.70
CA ASP A 414 -23.82 4.89 5.76
C ASP A 414 -22.82 5.47 4.76
N PHE A 415 -21.67 4.81 4.60
CA PHE A 415 -20.54 5.19 3.74
C PHE A 415 -20.05 4.01 2.91
#